data_AF-A0A8J6DBD8-F1
#
_entry.id   AF-A0A8J6DBD8-F1
#
_cell.length_a   1.000
_cell.length_b   1.000
_cell.length_c   1.000
_cell.angle_alpha   90.00
_cell.angle_beta   90.00
_cell.angle_gamma   90.00
#
_symmetry.space_group_name_H-M   'P 1'
#
loop_
_entity.id
_entity.type
_entity.pdbx_description
1 polymer ?
#
loop_
_entity_poly.entity_id
_entity_poly.type
_entity_poly.pdbx_seq_one_letter_code
_entity_poly.pdbx_strand_id
1 'polypeptide(L)'
;MVSTAWRLHWGWSRDSGLLSGYIRTCVFVRFSSPYSRREMYSPEPNSNPAYSCFTFGGVDLVPTVEEYIALLNCPKIQADRAYSRPVNVPPFLKKLMSIKGMSEQWVTARIKQKGDSKCIPWGNLRDLILAHPDLKKRVDVFALSIYGLVVFPKALGHVDEAVSDLFDRFDKGTTPVPAILTETFRSLNACRRAGEGRFIGCAQLLLAWFHSHFWKIDKGPVVNPDEILYRCGDFDWVPLAGIWGASGYAPLLVLRQYRSRQFIPATRGLAQCEFSYKDDGYKKKVREISNAWNQTRRMKGFTAGPMITPEYEWWRGKRVNDNVSKPDQESTQPIDEYLRVAPSELEIIKQDFEKKSSEFGKKIEQLEEEKMKLGLDVDIHKLEAEKLRKGKNKAEEDLDSLKTDYKKLRMSIRTAGLGKTSEQWRQEIGKEKTRADQWEKKFHDVRIREDVLKKSLLESQNEKEKLRARVAELERSLHQYRSRNSVIELKASLSRIEELKEEIGKLEAALQDGKIRVEFLEANNEHYREQLFRSQDQIRNRDYVMGEAVAQVREVADHLQTLAVQADVLSLKYESESDRGRNLAWLLRKVKALCIRAKSYM
;
A
#
# COMPACT_ATOMS: atom_id res chain seq x y z
N MET A 1 23.84 12.29 -40.22
CA MET A 1 22.47 12.10 -40.72
C MET A 1 21.65 11.51 -39.57
N VAL A 2 20.80 12.30 -38.87
CA VAL A 2 19.43 12.71 -39.29
C VAL A 2 18.51 11.47 -39.25
N SER A 3 17.69 11.29 -38.19
CA SER A 3 16.24 11.67 -38.09
C SER A 3 15.35 10.76 -38.96
N THR A 4 14.14 10.29 -38.61
CA THR A 4 13.18 10.45 -37.48
C THR A 4 12.30 9.16 -37.48
N ALA A 5 11.42 8.76 -36.55
CA ALA A 5 10.83 9.25 -35.29
C ALA A 5 10.40 7.99 -34.45
N TRP A 6 9.80 8.00 -33.25
CA TRP A 6 9.32 9.04 -32.33
C TRP A 6 9.96 8.86 -30.93
N ARG A 7 9.91 9.91 -30.09
CA ARG A 7 10.55 9.98 -28.76
C ARG A 7 9.56 9.76 -27.61
N LEU A 8 10.08 9.25 -26.49
CA LEU A 8 10.01 9.90 -25.17
C LEU A 8 11.20 9.43 -24.32
N HIS A 9 11.88 10.33 -23.62
CA HIS A 9 13.17 10.12 -22.94
C HIS A 9 12.99 9.83 -21.44
N TRP A 10 13.80 8.92 -20.88
CA TRP A 10 14.51 9.08 -19.60
C TRP A 10 15.75 8.17 -19.63
N GLY A 11 16.93 8.66 -19.24
CA GLY A 11 18.17 7.87 -19.23
C GLY A 11 19.17 8.36 -18.19
N TRP A 12 20.04 7.48 -17.71
CA TRP A 12 21.11 7.78 -16.73
C TRP A 12 22.43 7.08 -17.08
N SER A 13 23.54 7.69 -16.65
CA SER A 13 24.92 7.44 -17.09
C SER A 13 25.49 6.05 -16.78
N ARG A 14 26.51 5.67 -17.57
CA ARG A 14 27.44 4.56 -17.35
C ARG A 14 28.52 4.89 -16.30
N ASP A 15 29.14 3.81 -15.81
CA ASP A 15 30.39 3.69 -15.02
C ASP A 15 30.36 4.26 -13.57
N SER A 16 30.93 3.63 -12.54
CA SER A 16 31.86 2.48 -12.46
C SER A 16 31.73 1.69 -11.13
N GLY A 17 32.35 0.51 -11.03
CA GLY A 17 32.89 -0.04 -9.76
C GLY A 17 31.98 -0.80 -8.77
N LEU A 18 31.84 -2.12 -8.98
CA LEU A 18 31.73 -3.18 -7.93
C LEU A 18 31.09 -2.85 -6.56
N LEU A 19 29.76 -2.68 -6.52
CA LEU A 19 28.86 -3.13 -5.42
C LEU A 19 27.36 -3.03 -5.81
N SER A 20 27.06 -3.31 -7.09
CA SER A 20 25.77 -2.98 -7.73
C SER A 20 24.81 -4.17 -7.82
N GLY A 21 24.25 -4.60 -6.68
CA GLY A 21 23.29 -5.72 -6.62
C GLY A 21 21.85 -5.35 -6.18
N TYR A 22 21.70 -4.62 -5.07
CA TYR A 22 20.44 -4.64 -4.30
C TYR A 22 19.78 -3.28 -3.99
N ILE A 23 20.34 -2.15 -4.42
CA ILE A 23 19.84 -0.80 -4.06
C ILE A 23 19.74 0.13 -5.28
N ARG A 24 19.31 -0.40 -6.45
CA ARG A 24 19.13 0.41 -7.68
C ARG A 24 17.69 0.48 -8.23
N THR A 25 16.71 -0.03 -7.49
CA THR A 25 15.27 0.14 -7.77
C THR A 25 14.69 1.39 -7.11
N CYS A 26 15.24 2.56 -7.46
CA CYS A 26 14.49 3.81 -7.32
C CYS A 26 13.43 3.87 -8.42
N VAL A 27 12.18 3.52 -8.06
CA VAL A 27 10.93 3.74 -8.80
C VAL A 27 11.04 3.85 -10.33
N PHE A 28 11.14 2.70 -10.99
CA PHE A 28 10.69 2.54 -12.38
C PHE A 28 9.54 1.52 -12.38
N VAL A 29 8.30 1.99 -12.15
CA VAL A 29 7.11 1.14 -12.32
C VAL A 29 6.77 1.08 -13.80
N ARG A 30 7.49 0.21 -14.53
CA ARG A 30 7.15 -0.15 -15.91
C ARG A 30 6.33 -1.43 -15.87
N PHE A 31 5.00 -1.32 -15.90
CA PHE A 31 4.12 -2.48 -16.05
C PHE A 31 4.34 -3.10 -17.43
N SER A 32 5.08 -4.21 -17.47
CA SER A 32 5.33 -4.97 -18.70
C SER A 32 5.54 -6.44 -18.35
N SER A 33 4.45 -7.14 -18.03
CA SER A 33 4.44 -8.61 -18.02
C SER A 33 4.27 -9.11 -19.46
N PRO A 34 5.14 -9.98 -19.99
CA PRO A 34 4.94 -10.61 -21.30
C PRO A 34 3.73 -11.56 -21.34
N TYR A 35 3.16 -11.91 -20.19
CA TYR A 35 2.11 -12.92 -20.03
C TYR A 35 0.81 -12.32 -19.50
N SER A 36 0.16 -11.47 -20.28
CA SER A 36 -1.25 -11.06 -20.06
C SER A 36 -1.91 -10.64 -21.37
N ARG A 37 -2.17 -11.62 -22.25
CA ARG A 37 -3.02 -11.43 -23.44
C ARG A 37 -4.49 -11.74 -23.11
N ARG A 38 -5.07 -10.91 -22.24
CA ARG A 38 -6.52 -10.62 -22.18
C ARG A 38 -6.67 -9.12 -22.02
N GLU A 39 -7.59 -8.54 -22.78
CA GLU A 39 -7.67 -7.10 -22.97
C GLU A 39 -8.09 -6.39 -21.69
N MET A 40 -7.13 -5.71 -21.08
CA MET A 40 -7.39 -4.66 -20.10
C MET A 40 -6.75 -3.38 -20.64
N TYR A 41 -7.52 -2.64 -21.44
CA TYR A 41 -7.19 -1.26 -21.81
C TYR A 41 -7.30 -0.38 -20.56
N SER A 42 -6.33 -0.52 -19.66
CA SER A 42 -6.22 0.27 -18.44
C SER A 42 -5.31 1.46 -18.74
N PRO A 43 -5.81 2.72 -18.70
CA PRO A 43 -4.95 3.88 -18.86
C PRO A 43 -3.90 3.96 -17.75
N GLU A 44 -2.77 4.59 -18.04
CA GLU A 44 -1.65 4.72 -17.10
C GLU A 44 -2.10 5.34 -15.75
N PRO A 45 -1.50 4.92 -14.60
CA PRO A 45 -1.84 5.44 -13.28
C PRO A 45 -1.83 6.97 -13.23
N ASN A 46 -3.01 7.61 -13.23
CA ASN A 46 -3.08 9.06 -13.25
C ASN A 46 -3.21 9.60 -11.81
N SER A 47 -2.08 9.93 -11.18
CA SER A 47 -2.07 10.62 -9.89
C SER A 47 -2.63 12.04 -10.05
N ASN A 48 -3.65 12.40 -9.28
CA ASN A 48 -4.28 13.71 -9.31
C ASN A 48 -3.87 14.55 -8.07
N PRO A 49 -2.99 15.57 -8.22
CA PRO A 49 -2.47 16.33 -7.09
C PRO A 49 -3.49 17.16 -6.32
N ALA A 50 -4.66 17.47 -6.90
CA ALA A 50 -5.72 18.22 -6.21
C ALA A 50 -6.48 17.35 -5.19
N TYR A 51 -6.39 16.03 -5.33
CA TYR A 51 -7.15 15.04 -4.55
C TYR A 51 -6.25 14.01 -3.83
N SER A 52 -4.92 14.06 -4.03
CA SER A 52 -3.92 13.14 -3.48
C SER A 52 -4.17 11.64 -3.81
N CYS A 53 -4.90 11.33 -4.89
CA CYS A 53 -5.30 9.96 -5.25
C CYS A 53 -4.79 9.52 -6.64
N PHE A 54 -4.76 8.21 -6.90
CA PHE A 54 -4.52 7.62 -8.22
C PHE A 54 -5.84 7.27 -8.89
N THR A 55 -6.03 7.65 -10.16
CA THR A 55 -7.21 7.26 -10.96
C THR A 55 -6.83 6.18 -11.98
N PHE A 56 -7.61 5.09 -11.99
CA PHE A 56 -7.46 3.90 -12.85
C PHE A 56 -8.80 3.53 -13.48
N GLY A 57 -8.99 3.69 -14.79
CA GLY A 57 -10.20 3.21 -15.49
C GLY A 57 -11.55 3.62 -14.86
N GLY A 58 -11.63 4.83 -14.28
CA GLY A 58 -12.84 5.32 -13.58
C GLY A 58 -12.93 4.97 -12.09
N VAL A 59 -11.91 4.34 -11.50
CA VAL A 59 -11.78 4.09 -10.05
C VAL A 59 -10.70 4.99 -9.47
N ASP A 60 -10.94 5.62 -8.32
CA ASP A 60 -9.87 6.25 -7.54
C ASP A 60 -9.40 5.31 -6.43
N LEU A 61 -8.09 5.26 -6.24
CA LEU A 61 -7.40 4.50 -5.19
C LEU A 61 -6.35 5.40 -4.52
N VAL A 62 -6.17 5.29 -3.22
CA VAL A 62 -5.10 5.96 -2.46
C VAL A 62 -4.66 5.09 -1.28
N PRO A 63 -3.36 5.07 -0.94
CA PRO A 63 -2.90 4.58 0.35
C PRO A 63 -3.63 5.25 1.51
N THR A 64 -4.32 4.48 2.35
CA THR A 64 -5.08 5.01 3.49
C THR A 64 -4.39 4.74 4.83
N VAL A 65 -4.75 5.54 5.85
CA VAL A 65 -4.29 5.35 7.23
C VAL A 65 -4.59 3.93 7.73
N GLU A 66 -5.82 3.44 7.51
CA GLU A 66 -6.27 2.10 7.89
C GLU A 66 -5.45 0.99 7.22
N GLU A 67 -5.15 1.13 5.92
CA GLU A 67 -4.32 0.16 5.20
C GLU A 67 -2.87 0.16 5.66
N TYR A 68 -2.27 1.34 5.90
CA TYR A 68 -0.89 1.42 6.35
C TYR A 68 -0.71 1.01 7.82
N ILE A 69 -1.73 1.22 8.68
CA ILE A 69 -1.78 0.63 10.02
C ILE A 69 -1.72 -0.89 9.92
N ALA A 70 -2.54 -1.51 9.07
CA ALA A 70 -2.57 -2.97 8.91
C ALA A 70 -1.27 -3.52 8.29
N LEU A 71 -0.75 -2.89 7.23
CA LEU A 71 0.51 -3.30 6.58
C LEU A 71 1.72 -3.22 7.52
N LEU A 72 1.72 -2.30 8.48
CA LEU A 72 2.77 -2.15 9.50
C LEU A 72 2.43 -2.82 10.84
N ASN A 73 1.31 -3.55 10.92
CA ASN A 73 0.78 -4.16 12.15
C ASN A 73 0.78 -3.20 13.37
N CYS A 74 0.42 -1.94 13.13
CA CYS A 74 0.34 -0.91 14.17
C CYS A 74 -0.99 -0.99 14.93
N PRO A 75 -1.04 -0.53 16.21
CA PRO A 75 -2.30 -0.32 16.89
C PRO A 75 -3.12 0.80 16.20
N LYS A 76 -4.45 0.72 16.31
CA LYS A 76 -5.40 1.74 15.82
C LYS A 76 -5.00 3.12 16.39
N ILE A 77 -4.92 4.13 15.52
CA ILE A 77 -4.48 5.48 15.91
C ILE A 77 -5.50 6.10 16.86
N GLN A 78 -5.03 6.49 18.04
CA GLN A 78 -5.70 7.42 18.95
C GLN A 78 -5.19 8.85 18.65
N ALA A 79 -6.02 9.85 18.94
CA ALA A 79 -5.76 11.26 18.60
C ALA A 79 -4.37 11.77 19.04
N ASP A 80 -4.00 11.45 20.28
CA ASP A 80 -2.74 11.76 20.95
C ASP A 80 -1.51 11.06 20.33
N ARG A 81 -1.73 9.99 19.57
CA ARG A 81 -0.68 9.17 18.94
C ARG A 81 -0.41 9.51 17.48
N ALA A 82 -1.17 10.41 16.87
CA ALA A 82 -0.87 10.91 15.53
C ALA A 82 0.42 11.76 15.56
N TYR A 83 1.32 11.54 14.60
CA TYR A 83 2.53 12.36 14.53
C TYR A 83 2.19 13.82 14.23
N SER A 84 2.77 14.73 15.00
CA SER A 84 2.79 16.17 14.75
C SER A 84 4.20 16.71 14.99
N ARG A 85 4.71 17.53 14.06
CA ARG A 85 6.08 18.07 14.15
C ARG A 85 6.21 18.95 15.40
N PRO A 86 7.17 18.69 16.31
CA PRO A 86 7.37 19.51 17.49
C PRO A 86 7.78 20.94 17.11
N VAL A 87 7.21 21.94 17.79
CA VAL A 87 7.48 23.38 17.54
C VAL A 87 8.87 23.79 18.04
N ASN A 88 9.32 23.16 19.14
CA ASN A 88 10.64 23.35 19.75
C ASN A 88 11.39 22.03 19.63
N VAL A 89 12.34 21.96 18.70
CA VAL A 89 13.13 20.77 18.40
C VAL A 89 14.51 20.90 19.04
N PRO A 90 14.96 19.96 19.90
CA PRO A 90 16.34 19.94 20.37
C PRO A 90 17.31 19.84 19.18
N PRO A 91 18.48 20.53 19.20
CA PRO A 91 19.45 20.43 18.12
C PRO A 91 19.81 18.97 17.80
N PHE A 92 19.92 18.62 16.52
CA PHE A 92 20.24 17.27 16.05
C PHE A 92 21.45 16.65 16.78
N LEU A 93 22.46 17.47 17.07
CA LEU A 93 23.62 17.16 17.91
C LEU A 93 23.22 16.61 19.30
N LYS A 94 22.35 17.30 20.03
CA LYS A 94 21.88 16.87 21.37
C LYS A 94 21.08 15.58 21.32
N LYS A 95 20.29 15.36 20.28
CA LYS A 95 19.53 14.10 20.07
C LYS A 95 20.45 12.92 19.83
N LEU A 96 21.41 13.07 18.91
CA LEU A 96 22.41 12.06 18.64
C LEU A 96 23.30 11.77 19.86
N MET A 97 23.56 12.75 20.74
CA MET A 97 24.20 12.48 22.04
C MET A 97 23.27 11.69 22.98
N SER A 98 21.99 12.09 23.10
CA SER A 98 21.01 11.45 24.00
C SER A 98 20.74 9.99 23.66
N ILE A 99 20.57 9.65 22.37
CA ILE A 99 20.33 8.28 21.91
C ILE A 99 21.56 7.38 22.14
N LYS A 100 22.78 7.95 22.25
CA LYS A 100 24.04 7.20 22.07
C LYS A 100 25.05 7.30 23.21
N GLY A 101 24.90 8.22 24.16
CA GLY A 101 25.93 8.49 25.17
C GLY A 101 27.27 8.98 24.58
N MET A 102 27.21 9.63 23.41
CA MET A 102 28.38 10.06 22.63
C MET A 102 28.95 11.39 23.14
N SER A 103 30.27 11.58 22.97
CA SER A 103 30.87 12.90 23.13
C SER A 103 30.45 13.84 22.00
N GLU A 104 30.27 15.12 22.33
CA GLU A 104 29.86 16.17 21.40
C GLU A 104 30.81 16.29 20.20
N GLN A 105 32.11 16.14 20.46
CA GLN A 105 33.18 16.15 19.45
C GLN A 105 33.02 15.00 18.43
N TRP A 106 32.69 13.79 18.88
CA TRP A 106 32.53 12.63 18.00
C TRP A 106 31.37 12.82 17.02
N VAL A 107 30.25 13.37 17.51
CA VAL A 107 29.03 13.60 16.73
C VAL A 107 29.23 14.76 15.76
N THR A 108 29.78 15.89 16.22
CA THR A 108 29.98 17.09 15.41
C THR A 108 30.89 16.82 14.21
N ALA A 109 31.96 16.02 14.39
CA ALA A 109 32.86 15.61 13.30
C ALA A 109 32.22 14.69 12.24
N ARG A 110 31.00 14.17 12.47
CA ARG A 110 30.34 13.16 11.62
C ARG A 110 29.02 13.62 11.01
N ILE A 111 28.42 14.68 11.54
CA ILE A 111 27.31 15.39 10.88
C ILE A 111 27.86 16.08 9.63
N LYS A 112 27.16 15.96 8.50
CA LYS A 112 27.47 16.64 7.24
C LYS A 112 26.23 17.37 6.73
N GLN A 113 26.43 18.58 6.20
CA GLN A 113 25.37 19.26 5.46
C GLN A 113 25.13 18.53 4.12
N LYS A 114 23.88 18.21 3.81
CA LYS A 114 23.47 17.62 2.51
C LYS A 114 22.24 18.35 2.01
N GLY A 115 22.47 19.30 1.09
CA GLY A 115 21.43 20.23 0.65
C GLY A 115 21.01 21.15 1.79
N ASP A 116 19.71 21.18 2.06
CA ASP A 116 19.06 22.05 3.04
C ASP A 116 19.12 21.53 4.50
N SER A 117 19.57 20.30 4.73
CA SER A 117 19.51 19.65 6.05
C SER A 117 20.85 19.06 6.51
N LYS A 118 20.98 18.92 7.82
CA LYS A 118 22.07 18.19 8.46
C LYS A 118 21.75 16.71 8.45
N CYS A 119 22.72 15.90 8.03
CA CYS A 119 22.57 14.45 7.94
C CYS A 119 23.79 13.72 8.51
N ILE A 120 23.61 12.45 8.89
CA ILE A 120 24.71 11.57 9.29
C ILE A 120 24.85 10.40 8.27
N PRO A 121 26.06 10.11 7.76
CA PRO A 121 26.23 9.03 6.78
C PRO A 121 26.00 7.63 7.37
N TRP A 122 25.48 6.71 6.56
CA TRP A 122 25.23 5.32 6.96
C TRP A 122 26.50 4.61 7.46
N GLY A 123 27.66 4.83 6.83
CA GLY A 123 28.93 4.23 7.28
C GLY A 123 29.20 4.53 8.76
N ASN A 124 29.09 5.80 9.16
CA ASN A 124 29.27 6.23 10.54
C ASN A 124 28.23 5.64 11.52
N LEU A 125 27.03 5.29 11.05
CA LEU A 125 26.01 4.60 11.86
C LEU A 125 26.27 3.09 11.95
N ARG A 126 26.65 2.46 10.84
CA ARG A 126 27.00 1.03 10.77
C ARG A 126 28.21 0.70 11.64
N ASP A 127 29.28 1.48 11.50
CA ASP A 127 30.53 1.27 12.25
C ASP A 127 30.26 1.44 13.77
N LEU A 128 29.33 2.33 14.12
CA LEU A 128 28.81 2.47 15.48
C LEU A 128 27.99 1.26 15.95
N ILE A 129 27.06 0.74 15.15
CA ILE A 129 26.26 -0.45 15.49
C ILE A 129 27.17 -1.65 15.81
N LEU A 130 28.29 -1.78 15.10
CA LEU A 130 29.28 -2.84 15.33
C LEU A 130 30.08 -2.62 16.62
N ALA A 131 30.46 -1.37 16.92
CA ALA A 131 31.35 -1.04 18.04
C ALA A 131 30.66 -0.76 19.39
N HIS A 132 29.36 -0.44 19.41
CA HIS A 132 28.68 -0.01 20.64
C HIS A 132 28.55 -1.15 21.67
N PRO A 133 28.89 -0.99 22.96
CA PRO A 133 28.82 -2.10 23.94
C PRO A 133 27.38 -2.49 24.33
N ASP A 134 26.49 -1.52 24.51
CA ASP A 134 25.08 -1.73 24.86
C ASP A 134 24.27 -2.18 23.63
N LEU A 135 23.62 -3.35 23.73
CA LEU A 135 22.79 -3.97 22.68
C LEU A 135 21.53 -3.16 22.37
N LYS A 136 20.89 -2.53 23.35
CA LYS A 136 19.67 -1.72 23.12
C LYS A 136 20.00 -0.57 22.18
N LYS A 137 21.08 0.16 22.47
CA LYS A 137 21.56 1.26 21.62
C LYS A 137 21.98 0.80 20.23
N ARG A 138 22.47 -0.43 20.04
CA ARG A 138 22.68 -1.00 18.69
C ARG A 138 21.36 -1.08 17.91
N VAL A 139 20.32 -1.61 18.55
CA VAL A 139 18.97 -1.74 17.95
C VAL A 139 18.38 -0.37 17.66
N ASP A 140 18.48 0.59 18.58
CA ASP A 140 17.95 1.96 18.38
C ASP A 140 18.62 2.67 17.18
N VAL A 141 19.96 2.55 17.05
CA VAL A 141 20.70 3.12 15.93
C VAL A 141 20.40 2.40 14.61
N PHE A 142 20.20 1.08 14.65
CA PHE A 142 19.78 0.31 13.47
C PHE A 142 18.36 0.70 13.02
N ALA A 143 17.41 0.82 13.96
CA ALA A 143 16.05 1.26 13.68
C ALA A 143 16.00 2.69 13.10
N LEU A 144 16.71 3.64 13.72
CA LEU A 144 16.87 5.00 13.18
C LEU A 144 17.44 5.00 11.75
N SER A 145 18.34 4.05 11.45
CA SER A 145 18.92 3.88 10.11
C SER A 145 17.91 3.33 9.10
N ILE A 146 17.05 2.37 9.48
CA ILE A 146 15.94 1.91 8.64
C ILE A 146 15.00 3.08 8.33
N TYR A 147 14.59 3.84 9.35
CA TYR A 147 13.71 4.99 9.16
C TYR A 147 14.34 6.03 8.22
N GLY A 148 15.63 6.34 8.35
CA GLY A 148 16.27 7.37 7.53
C GLY A 148 16.72 6.94 6.13
N LEU A 149 17.02 5.65 5.93
CA LEU A 149 17.55 5.14 4.65
C LEU A 149 16.49 4.45 3.79
N VAL A 150 15.40 3.96 4.39
CA VAL A 150 14.37 3.16 3.73
C VAL A 150 13.01 3.85 3.77
N VAL A 151 12.58 4.34 4.93
CA VAL A 151 11.23 4.93 5.11
C VAL A 151 11.18 6.39 4.67
N PHE A 152 12.22 7.16 4.99
CA PHE A 152 12.32 8.60 4.72
C PHE A 152 13.64 8.98 3.98
N PRO A 153 13.89 8.45 2.77
CA PRO A 153 15.19 8.52 2.09
C PRO A 153 15.44 9.87 1.37
N LYS A 154 15.63 10.97 2.11
CA LYS A 154 15.92 12.30 1.53
C LYS A 154 17.27 12.37 0.80
N ALA A 155 18.33 11.91 1.46
CA ALA A 155 19.70 11.92 0.95
C ALA A 155 20.23 10.48 0.83
N LEU A 156 20.82 10.13 -0.33
CA LEU A 156 21.25 8.74 -0.56
C LEU A 156 22.36 8.34 0.43
N GLY A 157 22.15 7.25 1.18
CA GLY A 157 23.13 6.75 2.15
C GLY A 157 23.33 7.63 3.38
N HIS A 158 22.44 8.56 3.67
CA HIS A 158 22.51 9.46 4.83
C HIS A 158 21.16 9.54 5.54
N VAL A 159 21.16 9.61 6.88
CA VAL A 159 19.97 9.85 7.71
C VAL A 159 19.82 11.34 7.97
N ASP A 160 18.66 11.91 7.61
CA ASP A 160 18.29 13.32 7.76
C ASP A 160 17.90 13.66 9.22
N GLU A 161 18.19 14.89 9.67
CA GLU A 161 17.87 15.31 11.04
C GLU A 161 16.38 15.22 11.40
N ALA A 162 15.46 15.48 10.45
CA ALA A 162 14.02 15.42 10.71
C ALA A 162 13.53 13.99 10.99
N VAL A 163 14.29 12.96 10.58
CA VAL A 163 13.99 11.57 10.93
C VAL A 163 14.24 11.29 12.41
N SER A 164 15.24 11.93 13.01
CA SER A 164 15.44 11.85 14.47
C SER A 164 14.31 12.54 15.25
N ASP A 165 13.69 13.58 14.69
CA ASP A 165 12.53 14.26 15.29
C ASP A 165 11.28 13.37 15.35
N LEU A 166 11.13 12.47 14.39
CA LEU A 166 10.12 11.42 14.41
C LEU A 166 10.52 10.28 15.36
N PHE A 167 11.79 9.86 15.33
CA PHE A 167 12.27 8.74 16.14
C PHE A 167 12.12 8.98 17.65
N ASP A 168 12.46 10.19 18.13
CA ASP A 168 12.27 10.62 19.54
C ASP A 168 10.79 10.55 20.03
N ARG A 169 9.83 10.35 19.12
CA ARG A 169 8.39 10.27 19.43
C ARG A 169 7.88 8.83 19.52
N PHE A 170 8.63 7.83 19.06
CA PHE A 170 8.22 6.42 19.15
C PHE A 170 8.15 5.92 20.61
N ASP A 171 9.07 6.36 21.47
CA ASP A 171 9.00 6.13 22.93
C ASP A 171 7.74 6.70 23.59
N LYS A 172 7.02 7.60 22.90
CA LYS A 172 5.77 8.22 23.34
C LYS A 172 4.53 7.62 22.66
N GLY A 173 4.67 6.42 22.08
CA GLY A 173 3.58 5.70 21.39
C GLY A 173 3.07 6.37 20.11
N THR A 174 3.82 7.34 19.55
CA THR A 174 3.44 8.03 18.31
C THR A 174 3.60 7.10 17.10
N THR A 175 2.61 7.05 16.21
CA THR A 175 2.69 6.23 14.99
C THR A 175 3.40 6.96 13.84
N PRO A 176 4.24 6.26 13.04
CA PRO A 176 4.81 6.85 11.82
C PRO A 176 3.81 6.94 10.65
N VAL A 177 2.67 6.24 10.70
CA VAL A 177 1.75 6.09 9.54
C VAL A 177 1.33 7.44 8.91
N PRO A 178 0.86 8.45 9.67
CA PRO A 178 0.51 9.76 9.10
C PRO A 178 1.69 10.43 8.39
N ALA A 179 2.90 10.29 8.93
CA ALA A 179 4.10 10.89 8.35
C ALA A 179 4.54 10.18 7.06
N ILE A 180 4.49 8.84 7.03
CA ILE A 180 4.81 8.05 5.83
C ILE A 180 3.84 8.40 4.69
N LEU A 181 2.54 8.45 4.97
CA LEU A 181 1.52 8.83 3.99
C LEU A 181 1.68 10.28 3.52
N THR A 182 1.97 11.21 4.44
CA THR A 182 2.24 12.61 4.08
C THR A 182 3.38 12.73 3.08
N GLU A 183 4.56 12.17 3.37
CA GLU A 183 5.71 12.30 2.47
C GLU A 183 5.48 11.52 1.16
N THR A 184 4.73 10.42 1.20
CA THR A 184 4.28 9.70 -0.01
C THR A 184 3.45 10.61 -0.91
N PHE A 185 2.39 11.26 -0.40
CA PHE A 185 1.55 12.16 -1.19
C PHE A 185 2.32 13.41 -1.65
N ARG A 186 3.06 14.07 -0.75
CA ARG A 186 3.88 15.24 -1.09
C ARG A 186 4.88 14.92 -2.19
N SER A 187 5.53 13.76 -2.13
CA SER A 187 6.51 13.37 -3.14
C SER A 187 5.86 12.99 -4.47
N LEU A 188 4.69 12.34 -4.48
CA LEU A 188 3.95 12.05 -5.71
C LEU A 188 3.47 13.35 -6.37
N ASN A 189 2.93 14.27 -5.58
CA ASN A 189 2.49 15.59 -6.03
C ASN A 189 3.67 16.41 -6.57
N ALA A 190 4.82 16.39 -5.91
CA ALA A 190 6.04 17.07 -6.38
C ALA A 190 6.55 16.49 -7.71
N CYS A 191 6.74 15.16 -7.78
CA CYS A 191 7.13 14.48 -9.03
C CYS A 191 6.14 14.76 -10.17
N ARG A 192 4.83 14.87 -9.87
CA ARG A 192 3.81 15.17 -10.87
C ARG A 192 3.84 16.63 -11.34
N ARG A 193 3.97 17.60 -10.43
CA ARG A 193 4.02 19.04 -10.78
C ARG A 193 5.28 19.41 -11.54
N ALA A 194 6.43 18.82 -11.19
CA ALA A 194 7.71 19.11 -11.83
C ALA A 194 7.95 18.30 -13.12
N GLY A 195 7.24 17.18 -13.35
CA GLY A 195 7.46 16.27 -14.47
C GLY A 195 8.73 15.41 -14.35
N GLU A 196 9.69 15.88 -13.56
CA GLU A 196 10.90 15.17 -13.11
C GLU A 196 11.05 15.26 -11.59
N GLY A 197 11.71 14.29 -10.96
CA GLY A 197 11.98 14.34 -9.54
C GLY A 197 12.29 12.99 -8.92
N ARG A 198 12.89 13.01 -7.73
CA ARG A 198 13.14 11.82 -6.93
C ARG A 198 11.97 11.57 -5.98
N PHE A 199 11.49 10.33 -5.91
CA PHE A 199 10.55 9.93 -4.87
C PHE A 199 11.22 9.94 -3.48
N ILE A 200 10.64 10.69 -2.54
CA ILE A 200 11.09 10.86 -1.15
C ILE A 200 9.96 10.34 -0.24
N GLY A 201 10.03 9.05 0.08
CA GLY A 201 9.06 8.35 0.93
C GLY A 201 9.33 6.85 0.93
N CYS A 202 8.49 6.06 1.60
CA CYS A 202 8.68 4.61 1.70
C CYS A 202 8.13 3.89 0.46
N ALA A 203 8.99 3.74 -0.56
CA ALA A 203 8.62 3.11 -1.82
C ALA A 203 8.19 1.65 -1.64
N GLN A 204 8.74 0.95 -0.64
CA GLN A 204 8.43 -0.45 -0.32
C GLN A 204 6.98 -0.60 0.16
N LEU A 205 6.49 0.30 1.02
CA LEU A 205 5.10 0.29 1.48
C LEU A 205 4.13 0.66 0.36
N LEU A 206 4.48 1.65 -0.48
CA LEU A 206 3.67 2.03 -1.63
C LEU A 206 3.58 0.86 -2.64
N LEU A 207 4.67 0.13 -2.89
CA LEU A 207 4.67 -1.07 -3.72
C LEU A 207 3.86 -2.21 -3.09
N ALA A 208 3.99 -2.46 -1.79
CA ALA A 208 3.20 -3.47 -1.08
C ALA A 208 1.69 -3.15 -1.16
N TRP A 209 1.30 -1.89 -1.02
CA TRP A 209 -0.06 -1.41 -1.22
C TRP A 209 -0.52 -1.62 -2.67
N PHE A 210 0.29 -1.29 -3.69
CA PHE A 210 -0.05 -1.61 -5.09
C PHE A 210 -0.27 -3.11 -5.30
N HIS A 211 0.63 -3.97 -4.82
CA HIS A 211 0.45 -5.42 -4.92
C HIS A 211 -0.81 -5.92 -4.20
N SER A 212 -1.20 -5.27 -3.08
CA SER A 212 -2.40 -5.63 -2.32
C SER A 212 -3.72 -5.40 -3.08
N HIS A 213 -3.76 -4.41 -3.98
CA HIS A 213 -4.94 -4.05 -4.78
C HIS A 213 -4.94 -4.64 -6.18
N PHE A 214 -3.76 -4.82 -6.79
CA PHE A 214 -3.65 -5.23 -8.20
C PHE A 214 -3.31 -6.72 -8.42
N TRP A 215 -2.81 -7.44 -7.40
CA TRP A 215 -2.25 -8.79 -7.59
C TRP A 215 -2.91 -9.88 -6.71
N LYS A 216 -4.22 -9.79 -6.47
CA LYS A 216 -4.97 -10.87 -5.82
C LYS A 216 -6.06 -11.46 -6.71
N ILE A 217 -5.78 -12.69 -7.14
CA ILE A 217 -6.79 -13.67 -7.54
C ILE A 217 -7.50 -14.13 -6.24
N ASP A 218 -8.83 -14.18 -6.28
CA ASP A 218 -9.77 -14.80 -5.33
C ASP A 218 -9.83 -14.36 -3.85
N LYS A 219 -9.05 -13.37 -3.39
CA LYS A 219 -9.27 -12.75 -2.05
C LYS A 219 -9.25 -11.22 -2.14
N GLY A 220 -10.24 -10.59 -1.51
CA GLY A 220 -10.52 -9.14 -1.59
C GLY A 220 -9.44 -8.22 -1.01
N PRO A 221 -9.74 -6.90 -0.86
CA PRO A 221 -8.78 -5.92 -0.35
C PRO A 221 -8.18 -6.38 0.98
N VAL A 222 -6.89 -6.10 1.19
CA VAL A 222 -6.14 -6.58 2.37
C VAL A 222 -6.74 -6.11 3.70
N VAL A 223 -7.49 -5.00 3.68
CA VAL A 223 -8.22 -4.48 4.84
C VAL A 223 -9.65 -4.16 4.40
N ASN A 224 -10.62 -4.71 5.13
CA ASN A 224 -11.98 -4.19 5.15
C ASN A 224 -12.21 -3.63 6.57
N PRO A 225 -11.92 -2.34 6.82
CA PRO A 225 -12.00 -1.79 8.16
C PRO A 225 -13.46 -1.56 8.55
N ASP A 226 -13.86 -2.02 9.75
CA ASP A 226 -15.21 -1.79 10.29
C ASP A 226 -15.61 -0.30 10.32
N GLU A 227 -14.60 0.57 10.39
CA GLU A 227 -14.72 2.01 10.46
C GLU A 227 -13.56 2.69 9.71
N ILE A 228 -13.90 3.64 8.83
CA ILE A 228 -12.99 4.47 8.05
C ILE A 228 -12.92 5.86 8.70
N LEU A 229 -11.73 6.34 9.08
CA LEU A 229 -11.50 7.74 9.42
C LEU A 229 -11.80 8.61 8.19
N TYR A 230 -12.56 9.69 8.31
CA TYR A 230 -12.89 10.54 7.15
C TYR A 230 -12.81 12.05 7.38
N ARG A 231 -12.95 12.52 8.63
CA ARG A 231 -12.95 13.95 9.00
C ARG A 231 -12.10 14.16 10.26
N CYS A 232 -11.39 15.29 10.36
CA CYS A 232 -10.68 15.69 11.57
C CYS A 232 -11.00 17.16 11.89
N GLY A 233 -11.59 17.44 13.05
CA GLY A 233 -12.07 18.78 13.42
C GLY A 233 -13.01 19.34 12.34
N ASP A 234 -12.75 20.58 11.93
CA ASP A 234 -13.50 21.29 10.88
C ASP A 234 -13.06 20.95 9.44
N PHE A 235 -12.03 20.12 9.26
CA PHE A 235 -11.59 19.70 7.93
C PHE A 235 -12.42 18.53 7.43
N ASP A 236 -13.12 18.70 6.30
CA ASP A 236 -13.90 17.65 5.59
C ASP A 236 -13.07 16.48 5.02
N TRP A 237 -11.77 16.49 5.30
CA TRP A 237 -10.78 15.49 4.90
C TRP A 237 -9.82 15.24 6.06
N VAL A 238 -8.85 14.34 5.88
CA VAL A 238 -7.86 14.01 6.91
C VAL A 238 -6.57 14.78 6.64
N PRO A 239 -6.21 15.80 7.45
CA PRO A 239 -4.93 16.47 7.36
C PRO A 239 -3.84 15.61 8.02
N LEU A 240 -2.73 15.41 7.32
CA LEU A 240 -1.59 14.61 7.75
C LEU A 240 -0.35 15.48 7.91
N ALA A 241 0.35 15.31 9.04
CA ALA A 241 1.65 15.92 9.26
C ALA A 241 2.77 14.92 8.95
N GLY A 242 3.68 15.34 8.07
CA GLY A 242 4.93 14.67 7.73
C GLY A 242 6.09 15.27 8.50
N ILE A 243 7.31 14.88 8.14
CA ILE A 243 8.56 15.35 8.77
C ILE A 243 9.15 16.59 8.07
N TRP A 244 8.88 16.80 6.78
CA TRP A 244 9.31 17.98 6.02
C TRP A 244 8.15 18.91 5.59
N GLY A 245 6.90 18.46 5.69
CA GLY A 245 5.72 19.30 5.52
C GLY A 245 4.44 18.60 5.95
N ALA A 246 3.30 19.17 5.55
CA ALA A 246 1.99 18.55 5.67
C ALA A 246 1.35 18.31 4.29
N SER A 247 0.34 17.46 4.26
CA SER A 247 -0.58 17.26 3.14
C SER A 247 -1.90 16.71 3.67
N GLY A 248 -2.87 16.45 2.81
CA GLY A 248 -4.14 15.87 3.19
C GLY A 248 -4.67 14.98 2.09
N TYR A 249 -5.59 14.11 2.48
CA TYR A 249 -6.33 13.24 1.57
C TYR A 249 -7.76 13.12 2.08
N ALA A 250 -8.72 12.89 1.17
CA ALA A 250 -10.11 12.66 1.53
C ALA A 250 -10.45 11.16 1.36
N PRO A 251 -10.51 10.37 2.44
CA PRO A 251 -10.87 8.94 2.41
C PRO A 251 -12.19 8.65 1.69
N LEU A 252 -13.13 9.61 1.73
CA LEU A 252 -14.43 9.48 1.06
C LEU A 252 -14.34 9.46 -0.48
N LEU A 253 -13.21 9.87 -1.10
CA LEU A 253 -12.99 9.74 -2.54
C LEU A 253 -12.91 8.29 -3.02
N VAL A 254 -12.57 7.37 -2.11
CA VAL A 254 -12.08 6.02 -2.44
C VAL A 254 -12.84 4.92 -1.70
N LEU A 255 -14.09 5.14 -1.31
CA LEU A 255 -14.93 4.18 -0.59
C LEU A 255 -15.05 2.83 -1.33
N ARG A 256 -14.89 2.85 -2.65
CA ARG A 256 -14.80 1.65 -3.51
C ARG A 256 -13.63 0.71 -3.15
N GLN A 257 -12.51 1.20 -2.60
CA GLN A 257 -11.42 0.36 -2.05
C GLN A 257 -11.93 -0.60 -0.97
N TYR A 258 -12.87 -0.11 -0.15
CA TYR A 258 -13.47 -0.86 0.95
C TYR A 258 -14.82 -1.48 0.58
N ARG A 259 -15.12 -1.61 -0.73
CA ARG A 259 -16.40 -2.13 -1.24
C ARG A 259 -17.62 -1.40 -0.67
N SER A 260 -17.47 -0.12 -0.33
CA SER A 260 -18.54 0.74 0.20
C SER A 260 -19.10 1.65 -0.90
N ARG A 261 -20.38 1.99 -0.77
CA ARG A 261 -21.11 2.87 -1.69
C ARG A 261 -20.41 4.22 -1.85
N GLN A 262 -20.21 4.62 -3.10
CA GLN A 262 -19.48 5.82 -3.47
C GLN A 262 -20.40 6.99 -3.80
N PHE A 263 -20.19 8.10 -3.11
CA PHE A 263 -20.89 9.37 -3.29
C PHE A 263 -19.90 10.54 -3.45
N ILE A 264 -20.41 11.74 -3.75
CA ILE A 264 -19.60 12.96 -3.92
C ILE A 264 -19.02 13.38 -2.54
N PRO A 265 -17.69 13.38 -2.37
CA PRO A 265 -17.08 13.78 -1.11
C PRO A 265 -16.88 15.29 -1.03
N ALA A 266 -16.96 15.85 0.18
CA ALA A 266 -16.58 17.23 0.42
C ALA A 266 -15.04 17.38 0.36
N THR A 267 -14.53 18.08 -0.65
CA THR A 267 -13.08 18.28 -0.87
C THR A 267 -12.67 19.76 -0.92
N ARG A 268 -13.53 20.66 -0.43
CA ARG A 268 -13.35 22.12 -0.53
C ARG A 268 -12.18 22.62 0.32
N GLY A 269 -11.02 22.81 -0.30
CA GLY A 269 -9.78 23.26 0.36
C GLY A 269 -8.72 22.17 0.49
N LEU A 270 -9.02 20.93 0.08
CA LEU A 270 -8.06 19.83 0.03
C LEU A 270 -6.82 20.18 -0.81
N ALA A 271 -7.00 20.79 -1.98
CA ALA A 271 -5.89 21.21 -2.84
C ALA A 271 -4.96 22.28 -2.21
N GLN A 272 -5.37 22.93 -1.12
CA GLN A 272 -4.63 24.01 -0.44
C GLN A 272 -3.98 23.54 0.88
N CYS A 273 -4.20 22.29 1.29
CA CYS A 273 -3.71 21.79 2.58
C CYS A 273 -2.23 21.36 2.58
N GLU A 274 -1.61 21.24 1.40
CA GLU A 274 -0.20 20.89 1.26
C GLU A 274 0.71 22.12 1.53
N PHE A 275 1.62 22.02 2.51
CA PHE A 275 2.60 23.08 2.80
C PHE A 275 3.91 22.50 3.35
N SER A 276 5.02 23.19 3.15
CA SER A 276 6.34 22.83 3.69
C SER A 276 6.58 23.49 5.05
N TYR A 277 7.41 22.90 5.90
CA TYR A 277 7.85 23.55 7.16
C TYR A 277 8.90 24.65 6.96
N LYS A 278 9.20 25.00 5.71
CA LYS A 278 9.94 26.22 5.35
C LYS A 278 9.02 27.41 5.10
N ASP A 279 7.71 27.18 4.93
CA ASP A 279 6.76 28.22 4.55
C ASP A 279 6.41 29.10 5.76
N ASP A 280 6.18 30.38 5.52
CA ASP A 280 5.81 31.30 6.59
C ASP A 280 4.51 30.87 7.29
N GLY A 281 4.48 31.05 8.62
CA GLY A 281 3.35 30.67 9.45
C GLY A 281 3.12 29.16 9.62
N TYR A 282 3.99 28.26 9.12
CA TYR A 282 3.80 26.80 9.25
C TYR A 282 3.51 26.34 10.68
N LYS A 283 4.11 26.99 11.71
CA LYS A 283 3.89 26.68 13.13
C LYS A 283 2.42 26.84 13.55
N LYS A 284 1.67 27.76 12.93
CA LYS A 284 0.22 27.91 13.16
C LYS A 284 -0.52 26.72 12.54
N LYS A 285 -0.26 26.43 11.26
CA LYS A 285 -0.88 25.32 10.52
C LYS A 285 -0.62 23.96 11.18
N VAL A 286 0.58 23.70 11.71
CA VAL A 286 0.90 22.47 12.45
C VAL A 286 0.07 22.33 13.72
N ARG A 287 -0.20 23.43 14.45
CA ARG A 287 -1.10 23.40 15.62
C ARG A 287 -2.55 23.17 15.21
N GLU A 288 -3.01 23.78 14.12
CA GLU A 288 -4.35 23.56 13.56
C GLU A 288 -4.57 22.08 13.20
N ILE A 289 -3.60 21.45 12.52
CA ILE A 289 -3.62 19.99 12.24
C ILE A 289 -3.64 19.19 13.54
N SER A 290 -2.73 19.46 14.48
CA SER A 290 -2.64 18.71 15.74
C SER A 290 -3.93 18.83 16.57
N ASN A 291 -4.58 19.99 16.56
CA ASN A 291 -5.86 20.20 17.24
C ASN A 291 -7.01 19.45 16.54
N ALA A 292 -7.02 19.43 15.20
CA ALA A 292 -8.03 18.70 14.43
C ALA A 292 -7.99 17.18 14.69
N TRP A 293 -6.81 16.60 14.93
CA TRP A 293 -6.68 15.19 15.31
C TRP A 293 -7.32 14.84 16.66
N ASN A 294 -7.55 15.81 17.55
CA ASN A 294 -8.32 15.60 18.79
C ASN A 294 -9.82 15.39 18.55
N GLN A 295 -10.32 15.66 17.33
CA GLN A 295 -11.73 15.57 16.96
C GLN A 295 -11.91 14.75 15.68
N THR A 296 -11.46 13.49 15.70
CA THR A 296 -11.64 12.57 14.56
C THR A 296 -13.09 12.11 14.43
N ARG A 297 -13.60 12.01 13.19
CA ARG A 297 -14.85 11.31 12.89
C ARG A 297 -14.59 10.13 11.97
N ARG A 298 -15.20 9.00 12.30
CA ARG A 298 -15.11 7.74 11.55
C ARG A 298 -16.51 7.29 11.15
N MET A 299 -16.63 6.60 10.03
CA MET A 299 -17.91 6.04 9.55
C MET A 299 -17.77 4.55 9.29
N LYS A 300 -18.84 3.79 9.48
CA LYS A 300 -18.90 2.39 9.05
C LYS A 300 -19.10 2.32 7.53
N GLY A 301 -18.55 1.28 6.90
CA GLY A 301 -18.79 1.00 5.48
C GLY A 301 -20.29 0.76 5.20
N PHE A 302 -20.77 1.22 4.05
CA PHE A 302 -22.17 1.06 3.64
C PHE A 302 -22.25 0.21 2.37
N THR A 303 -22.88 -0.95 2.47
CA THR A 303 -22.91 -1.98 1.41
C THR A 303 -24.28 -2.14 0.72
N ALA A 304 -25.31 -1.40 1.16
CA ALA A 304 -26.65 -1.48 0.60
C ALA A 304 -26.86 -0.50 -0.58
N GLY A 305 -27.62 -0.94 -1.59
CA GLY A 305 -27.94 -0.16 -2.79
C GLY A 305 -26.82 -0.09 -3.84
N PRO A 306 -26.98 0.73 -4.90
CA PRO A 306 -26.01 0.84 -5.98
C PRO A 306 -24.64 1.31 -5.47
N MET A 307 -23.57 0.62 -5.89
CA MET A 307 -22.18 0.88 -5.46
C MET A 307 -21.66 2.30 -5.80
N ILE A 308 -22.31 3.00 -6.72
CA ILE A 308 -21.99 4.37 -7.13
C ILE A 308 -23.31 5.15 -7.22
N THR A 309 -23.32 6.40 -6.79
CA THR A 309 -24.44 7.34 -6.99
C THR A 309 -24.36 7.97 -8.40
N PRO A 310 -25.47 8.15 -9.14
CA PRO A 310 -25.44 8.72 -10.49
C PRO A 310 -24.73 10.09 -10.56
N GLU A 311 -24.92 10.90 -9.52
CA GLU A 311 -24.34 12.24 -9.38
C GLU A 311 -22.81 12.17 -9.26
N TYR A 312 -22.28 11.09 -8.67
CA TYR A 312 -20.83 10.88 -8.56
C TYR A 312 -20.18 10.57 -9.91
N GLU A 313 -20.84 9.86 -10.83
CA GLU A 313 -20.29 9.63 -12.17
C GLU A 313 -20.19 10.94 -12.96
N TRP A 314 -21.21 11.79 -12.86
CA TRP A 314 -21.21 13.12 -13.46
C TRP A 314 -20.15 14.05 -12.83
N TRP A 315 -20.08 14.10 -11.51
CA TRP A 315 -19.07 14.87 -10.77
C TRP A 315 -17.65 14.40 -11.10
N ARG A 316 -17.44 13.07 -11.16
CA ARG A 316 -16.18 12.45 -11.59
C ARG A 316 -15.82 12.84 -13.03
N GLY A 317 -16.79 12.83 -13.94
CA GLY A 317 -16.61 13.22 -15.34
C GLY A 317 -16.10 14.67 -15.48
N LYS A 318 -16.65 15.60 -14.68
CA LYS A 318 -16.18 17.00 -14.66
C LYS A 318 -14.74 17.15 -14.19
N ARG A 319 -14.38 16.60 -13.02
CA ARG A 319 -13.03 16.75 -12.43
C ARG A 319 -11.88 16.13 -13.22
N VAL A 320 -12.15 15.31 -14.23
CA VAL A 320 -11.12 14.78 -15.14
C VAL A 320 -10.59 15.89 -16.08
N ASN A 321 -11.39 16.92 -16.34
CA ASN A 321 -11.01 18.06 -17.18
C ASN A 321 -10.37 19.21 -16.38
N ASP A 322 -10.55 19.27 -15.05
CA ASP A 322 -10.11 20.37 -14.18
C ASP A 322 -8.58 20.41 -13.91
N ASN A 323 -7.75 19.95 -14.85
CA ASN A 323 -6.29 20.06 -14.72
C ASN A 323 -5.80 21.53 -14.68
N VAL A 324 -6.61 22.49 -15.13
CA VAL A 324 -6.48 23.93 -14.80
C VAL A 324 -7.86 24.61 -14.82
N SER A 325 -8.47 24.89 -13.65
CA SER A 325 -9.32 26.08 -13.38
C SER A 325 -9.85 26.12 -11.93
N LYS A 326 -10.29 27.31 -11.48
CA LYS A 326 -10.96 27.50 -10.18
C LYS A 326 -12.35 26.83 -10.17
N PRO A 327 -12.85 26.36 -9.00
CA PRO A 327 -14.22 25.90 -8.88
C PRO A 327 -15.19 27.08 -8.75
N ASP A 328 -16.16 27.16 -9.67
CA ASP A 328 -17.35 28.00 -9.50
C ASP A 328 -18.33 27.38 -8.48
N GLN A 329 -19.16 28.24 -7.90
CA GLN A 329 -20.19 27.86 -6.94
C GLN A 329 -21.38 27.22 -7.64
N GLU A 330 -21.67 25.94 -7.40
CA GLU A 330 -23.05 25.41 -7.27
C GLU A 330 -23.07 23.88 -7.06
N SER A 331 -23.34 23.47 -5.83
CA SER A 331 -24.12 22.26 -5.45
C SER A 331 -23.98 22.05 -3.94
N THR A 332 -25.02 22.38 -3.17
CA THR A 332 -25.11 22.08 -1.74
C THR A 332 -26.40 21.32 -1.50
N GLN A 333 -26.29 20.01 -1.27
CA GLN A 333 -27.36 19.19 -0.70
C GLN A 333 -26.84 18.50 0.57
N PRO A 334 -27.63 18.46 1.66
CA PRO A 334 -27.26 17.74 2.88
C PRO A 334 -27.19 16.22 2.62
N ILE A 335 -26.28 15.56 3.34
CA ILE A 335 -26.06 14.10 3.23
C ILE A 335 -27.33 13.28 3.52
N ASP A 336 -28.24 13.83 4.33
CA ASP A 336 -29.48 13.15 4.76
C ASP A 336 -30.51 12.95 3.63
N GLU A 337 -30.40 13.69 2.51
CA GLU A 337 -31.36 13.61 1.39
C GLU A 337 -31.18 12.34 0.54
N TYR A 338 -29.96 11.82 0.44
CA TYR A 338 -29.62 10.59 -0.32
C TYR A 338 -30.15 9.27 0.30
N LEU A 339 -30.92 9.35 1.40
CA LEU A 339 -31.39 8.19 2.17
C LEU A 339 -32.80 7.72 1.81
N ARG A 340 -33.52 8.36 0.86
CA ARG A 340 -34.88 7.92 0.46
C ARG A 340 -35.14 7.93 -1.04
N VAL A 341 -35.95 6.94 -1.44
CA VAL A 341 -36.52 6.68 -2.78
C VAL A 341 -35.52 6.13 -3.81
N ALA A 342 -35.77 4.90 -4.26
CA ALA A 342 -35.15 4.27 -5.42
C ALA A 342 -36.26 3.61 -6.28
N PRO A 343 -36.24 3.75 -7.62
CA PRO A 343 -37.14 3.02 -8.51
C PRO A 343 -36.85 1.52 -8.54
N SER A 344 -37.83 0.72 -8.98
CA SER A 344 -37.73 -0.75 -8.99
C SER A 344 -36.69 -1.30 -9.97
N GLU A 345 -35.86 -2.22 -9.48
CA GLU A 345 -34.69 -2.81 -10.14
C GLU A 345 -34.96 -3.37 -11.55
N LEU A 346 -36.14 -3.95 -11.76
CA LEU A 346 -36.57 -4.57 -13.01
C LEU A 346 -36.62 -3.60 -14.21
N GLU A 347 -36.95 -2.34 -13.98
CA GLU A 347 -37.12 -1.35 -15.05
C GLU A 347 -35.77 -0.83 -15.57
N ILE A 348 -34.81 -0.67 -14.66
CA ILE A 348 -33.42 -0.28 -14.98
C ILE A 348 -32.73 -1.41 -15.76
N ILE A 349 -32.85 -2.66 -15.31
CA ILE A 349 -32.24 -3.83 -15.97
C ILE A 349 -32.77 -3.99 -17.41
N LYS A 350 -34.07 -3.74 -17.63
CA LYS A 350 -34.69 -3.82 -18.96
C LYS A 350 -34.09 -2.80 -19.94
N GLN A 351 -34.01 -1.53 -19.53
CA GLN A 351 -33.46 -0.46 -20.37
C GLN A 351 -31.97 -0.68 -20.72
N ASP A 352 -31.19 -1.18 -19.75
CA ASP A 352 -29.75 -1.44 -19.94
C ASP A 352 -29.50 -2.62 -20.91
N PHE A 353 -30.40 -3.62 -20.92
CA PHE A 353 -30.38 -4.73 -21.88
C PHE A 353 -30.79 -4.28 -23.29
N GLU A 354 -31.88 -3.53 -23.43
CA GLU A 354 -32.35 -2.99 -24.72
C GLU A 354 -31.29 -2.09 -25.38
N LYS A 355 -30.62 -1.23 -24.59
CA LYS A 355 -29.52 -0.39 -25.08
C LYS A 355 -28.33 -1.21 -25.60
N LYS A 356 -27.84 -2.20 -24.82
CA LYS A 356 -26.74 -3.08 -25.24
C LYS A 356 -27.09 -3.92 -26.47
N SER A 357 -28.34 -4.39 -26.57
CA SER A 357 -28.83 -5.12 -27.73
C SER A 357 -28.77 -4.25 -29.01
N SER A 358 -29.19 -2.99 -28.92
CA SER A 358 -29.08 -2.03 -30.04
C SER A 358 -27.63 -1.71 -30.42
N GLU A 359 -26.73 -1.55 -29.44
CA GLU A 359 -25.30 -1.32 -29.68
C GLU A 359 -24.62 -2.52 -30.38
N PHE A 360 -24.95 -3.75 -29.98
CA PHE A 360 -24.45 -4.95 -30.66
C PHE A 360 -25.02 -5.11 -32.07
N GLY A 361 -26.31 -4.82 -32.29
CA GLY A 361 -26.93 -4.86 -33.62
C GLY A 361 -26.20 -3.98 -34.64
N LYS A 362 -25.97 -2.70 -34.31
CA LYS A 362 -25.23 -1.75 -35.17
C LYS A 362 -23.80 -2.21 -35.48
N LYS A 363 -23.15 -2.89 -34.53
CA LYS A 363 -21.78 -3.37 -34.69
C LYS A 363 -21.68 -4.63 -35.54
N ILE A 364 -22.73 -5.46 -35.57
CA ILE A 364 -22.86 -6.58 -36.50
C ILE A 364 -23.09 -6.04 -37.92
N GLU A 365 -24.03 -5.11 -38.08
CA GLU A 365 -24.34 -4.45 -39.36
C GLU A 365 -23.09 -3.82 -40.01
N GLN A 366 -22.31 -3.05 -39.23
CA GLN A 366 -21.03 -2.49 -39.70
C GLN A 366 -20.02 -3.56 -40.15
N LEU A 367 -19.91 -4.68 -39.42
CA LEU A 367 -18.99 -5.77 -39.79
C LEU A 367 -19.47 -6.54 -41.04
N GLU A 368 -20.78 -6.59 -41.28
CA GLU A 368 -21.35 -7.18 -42.50
C GLU A 368 -21.14 -6.27 -43.72
N GLU A 369 -21.24 -4.95 -43.57
CA GLU A 369 -20.85 -3.98 -44.60
C GLU A 369 -19.36 -4.05 -44.96
N GLU A 370 -18.47 -4.05 -43.95
CA GLU A 370 -17.01 -4.19 -44.17
C GLU A 370 -16.66 -5.51 -44.87
N LYS A 371 -17.33 -6.61 -44.50
CA LYS A 371 -17.18 -7.92 -45.14
C LYS A 371 -17.67 -7.92 -46.59
N MET A 372 -18.81 -7.29 -46.89
CA MET A 372 -19.32 -7.14 -48.26
C MET A 372 -18.34 -6.36 -49.14
N LYS A 373 -17.80 -5.26 -48.62
CA LYS A 373 -16.80 -4.44 -49.33
C LYS A 373 -15.54 -5.23 -49.67
N LEU A 374 -14.97 -5.94 -48.69
CA LEU A 374 -13.79 -6.79 -48.91
C LEU A 374 -14.06 -7.95 -49.89
N GLY A 375 -15.29 -8.48 -49.92
CA GLY A 375 -15.70 -9.47 -50.92
C GLY A 375 -15.65 -8.92 -52.35
N LEU A 376 -16.19 -7.70 -52.55
CA LEU A 376 -16.17 -7.01 -53.85
C LEU A 376 -14.74 -6.72 -54.32
N ASP A 377 -13.85 -6.25 -53.43
CA ASP A 377 -12.45 -5.99 -53.76
C ASP A 377 -11.71 -7.26 -54.21
N VAL A 378 -12.00 -8.41 -53.58
CA VAL A 378 -11.45 -9.72 -53.97
C VAL A 378 -11.95 -10.17 -55.35
N ASP A 379 -13.24 -10.00 -55.65
CA ASP A 379 -13.79 -10.35 -56.95
C ASP A 379 -13.32 -9.41 -58.08
N ILE A 380 -13.11 -8.11 -57.79
CA ILE A 380 -12.48 -7.16 -58.72
C ILE A 380 -11.07 -7.63 -59.07
N HIS A 381 -10.21 -7.88 -58.08
CA HIS A 381 -8.84 -8.34 -58.33
C HIS A 381 -8.77 -9.69 -59.06
N LYS A 382 -9.73 -10.59 -58.81
CA LYS A 382 -9.87 -11.86 -59.52
C LYS A 382 -10.26 -11.63 -60.99
N LEU A 383 -11.19 -10.71 -61.27
CA LEU A 383 -11.60 -10.34 -62.63
C LEU A 383 -10.47 -9.66 -63.40
N GLU A 384 -9.71 -8.76 -62.74
CA GLU A 384 -8.51 -8.13 -63.29
C GLU A 384 -7.43 -9.15 -63.65
N ALA A 385 -7.14 -10.08 -62.74
CA ALA A 385 -6.18 -11.16 -62.98
C ALA A 385 -6.62 -12.06 -64.17
N GLU A 386 -7.92 -12.37 -64.28
CA GLU A 386 -8.42 -13.15 -65.41
C GLU A 386 -8.40 -12.36 -66.73
N LYS A 387 -8.67 -11.05 -66.70
CA LYS A 387 -8.53 -10.17 -67.87
C LYS A 387 -7.07 -10.09 -68.34
N LEU A 388 -6.12 -9.96 -67.42
CA LEU A 388 -4.68 -10.01 -67.71
C LEU A 388 -4.27 -11.36 -68.30
N ARG A 389 -4.79 -12.49 -67.77
CA ARG A 389 -4.57 -13.82 -68.33
C ARG A 389 -5.11 -13.96 -69.76
N LYS A 390 -6.34 -13.51 -70.01
CA LYS A 390 -6.95 -13.52 -71.36
C LYS A 390 -6.17 -12.63 -72.33
N GLY A 391 -5.75 -11.44 -71.91
CA GLY A 391 -4.89 -10.54 -72.69
C GLY A 391 -3.53 -11.14 -73.01
N LYS A 392 -2.90 -11.84 -72.05
CA LYS A 392 -1.65 -12.58 -72.27
C LYS A 392 -1.83 -13.67 -73.32
N ASN A 393 -2.82 -14.56 -73.14
CA ASN A 393 -3.08 -15.65 -74.08
C ASN A 393 -3.36 -15.11 -75.50
N LYS A 394 -4.17 -14.05 -75.61
CA LYS A 394 -4.44 -13.36 -76.88
C LYS A 394 -3.16 -12.84 -77.55
N ALA A 395 -2.27 -12.19 -76.79
CA ALA A 395 -0.99 -11.71 -77.30
C ALA A 395 -0.03 -12.84 -77.70
N GLU A 396 -0.13 -14.01 -77.05
CA GLU A 396 0.65 -15.22 -77.35
C GLU A 396 0.13 -15.91 -78.63
N GLU A 397 -1.20 -16.00 -78.82
CA GLU A 397 -1.85 -16.41 -80.07
C GLU A 397 -1.54 -15.45 -81.24
N ASP A 398 -1.66 -14.13 -81.02
CA ASP A 398 -1.35 -13.11 -82.02
C ASP A 398 0.14 -13.15 -82.40
N LEU A 399 1.04 -13.47 -81.46
CA LEU A 399 2.47 -13.66 -81.70
C LEU A 399 2.75 -14.91 -82.56
N ASP A 400 2.12 -16.04 -82.29
CA ASP A 400 2.28 -17.25 -83.10
C ASP A 400 1.58 -17.13 -84.48
N SER A 401 0.48 -16.36 -84.58
CA SER A 401 -0.10 -15.97 -85.88
C SER A 401 0.88 -15.10 -86.66
N LEU A 402 1.42 -14.03 -86.05
CA LEU A 402 2.40 -13.13 -86.69
C LEU A 402 3.66 -13.89 -87.13
N LYS A 403 4.11 -14.87 -86.35
CA LYS A 403 5.24 -15.77 -86.66
C LYS A 403 4.92 -16.74 -87.80
N THR A 404 3.65 -17.09 -87.99
CA THR A 404 3.15 -17.88 -89.12
C THR A 404 2.99 -17.02 -90.37
N ASP A 405 2.47 -15.80 -90.23
CA ASP A 405 2.37 -14.81 -91.30
C ASP A 405 3.75 -14.30 -91.74
N TYR A 406 4.71 -14.18 -90.84
CA TYR A 406 6.12 -13.91 -91.18
C TYR A 406 6.74 -15.06 -91.98
N LYS A 407 6.43 -16.33 -91.65
CA LYS A 407 6.83 -17.48 -92.47
C LYS A 407 6.18 -17.46 -93.85
N LYS A 408 4.87 -17.15 -93.94
CA LYS A 408 4.14 -16.98 -95.20
C LYS A 408 4.73 -15.83 -96.03
N LEU A 409 4.90 -14.64 -95.45
CA LEU A 409 5.48 -13.47 -96.11
C LEU A 409 6.90 -13.77 -96.59
N ARG A 410 7.73 -14.49 -95.82
CA ARG A 410 9.05 -14.97 -96.26
C ARG A 410 8.99 -15.96 -97.43
N MET A 411 7.91 -16.73 -97.57
CA MET A 411 7.65 -17.58 -98.74
C MET A 411 7.10 -16.78 -99.93
N SER A 412 6.20 -15.82 -99.70
CA SER A 412 5.63 -14.94 -100.73
C SER A 412 6.68 -13.98 -101.31
N ILE A 413 7.60 -13.46 -100.50
CA ILE A 413 8.76 -12.67 -100.96
C ILE A 413 9.71 -13.51 -101.84
N ARG A 414 9.70 -14.85 -101.72
CA ARG A 414 10.41 -15.76 -102.64
C ARG A 414 9.65 -16.07 -103.93
N THR A 415 8.37 -15.72 -104.05
CA THR A 415 7.52 -16.11 -105.20
C THR A 415 6.86 -14.94 -105.94
N ALA A 416 6.68 -13.78 -105.30
CA ALA A 416 6.11 -12.58 -105.91
C ALA A 416 7.20 -11.54 -106.18
N GLY A 417 7.53 -11.34 -107.46
CA GLY A 417 8.38 -10.25 -107.89
C GLY A 417 7.67 -8.90 -107.81
N LEU A 418 8.33 -7.92 -107.17
CA LEU A 418 8.05 -6.47 -107.16
C LEU A 418 6.84 -5.98 -106.32
N GLY A 419 7.00 -4.79 -105.70
CA GLY A 419 5.90 -4.10 -104.98
C GLY A 419 6.28 -2.92 -104.06
N LYS A 420 7.49 -2.88 -103.48
CA LYS A 420 8.05 -1.68 -102.80
C LYS A 420 9.52 -1.49 -103.19
N THR A 421 9.99 -0.25 -103.22
CA THR A 421 11.42 0.07 -103.45
C THR A 421 12.29 -0.38 -102.28
N SER A 422 13.55 -0.74 -102.58
CA SER A 422 14.50 -1.36 -101.64
C SER A 422 14.73 -0.55 -100.34
N GLU A 423 14.75 0.78 -100.43
CA GLU A 423 14.79 1.73 -99.30
C GLU A 423 13.65 1.53 -98.29
N GLN A 424 12.40 1.38 -98.76
CA GLN A 424 11.23 1.29 -97.87
C GLN A 424 11.24 0.00 -97.06
N TRP A 425 11.62 -1.12 -97.68
CA TRP A 425 11.83 -2.38 -96.97
C TRP A 425 12.97 -2.30 -95.96
N ARG A 426 14.11 -1.67 -96.30
CA ARG A 426 15.21 -1.42 -95.34
C ARG A 426 14.71 -0.61 -94.13
N GLN A 427 13.87 0.39 -94.35
CA GLN A 427 13.39 1.27 -93.29
C GLN A 427 12.34 0.62 -92.37
N GLU A 428 11.42 -0.19 -92.92
CA GLU A 428 10.47 -0.97 -92.11
C GLU A 428 11.18 -2.07 -91.30
N ILE A 429 12.08 -2.83 -91.93
CA ILE A 429 12.88 -3.86 -91.23
C ILE A 429 13.75 -3.23 -90.13
N GLY A 430 14.32 -2.04 -90.37
CA GLY A 430 15.07 -1.30 -89.35
C GLY A 430 14.21 -0.92 -88.15
N LYS A 431 13.00 -0.37 -88.38
CA LYS A 431 12.05 -0.02 -87.31
C LYS A 431 11.66 -1.24 -86.48
N GLU A 432 11.28 -2.34 -87.14
CA GLU A 432 10.82 -3.53 -86.41
C GLU A 432 11.96 -4.26 -85.70
N LYS A 433 13.19 -4.19 -86.21
CA LYS A 433 14.38 -4.64 -85.48
C LYS A 433 14.60 -3.84 -84.20
N THR A 434 14.54 -2.50 -84.24
CA THR A 434 14.68 -1.69 -83.01
C THR A 434 13.58 -1.95 -81.98
N ARG A 435 12.36 -2.31 -82.42
CA ARG A 435 11.27 -2.73 -81.52
C ARG A 435 11.54 -4.12 -80.92
N ALA A 436 12.02 -5.07 -81.71
CA ALA A 436 12.41 -6.39 -81.23
C ALA A 436 13.53 -6.29 -80.17
N ASP A 437 14.59 -5.54 -80.45
CA ASP A 437 15.70 -5.28 -79.51
C ASP A 437 15.20 -4.63 -78.20
N GLN A 438 14.18 -3.76 -78.27
CA GLN A 438 13.57 -3.12 -77.11
C GLN A 438 12.69 -4.07 -76.28
N TRP A 439 11.97 -4.99 -76.94
CA TRP A 439 11.21 -6.05 -76.27
C TRP A 439 12.13 -7.10 -75.63
N GLU A 440 13.22 -7.47 -76.30
CA GLU A 440 14.22 -8.40 -75.78
C GLU A 440 14.89 -7.86 -74.50
N LYS A 441 15.23 -6.56 -74.46
CA LYS A 441 15.70 -5.89 -73.23
C LYS A 441 14.68 -5.95 -72.10
N LYS A 442 13.41 -5.60 -72.37
CA LYS A 442 12.32 -5.70 -71.36
C LYS A 442 12.14 -7.13 -70.83
N PHE A 443 12.29 -8.13 -71.69
CA PHE A 443 12.16 -9.53 -71.30
C PHE A 443 13.31 -9.98 -70.38
N HIS A 444 14.54 -9.52 -70.67
CA HIS A 444 15.69 -9.74 -69.78
C HIS A 444 15.51 -9.04 -68.42
N ASP A 445 15.05 -7.77 -68.40
CA ASP A 445 14.78 -7.04 -67.15
C ASP A 445 13.72 -7.74 -66.27
N VAL A 446 12.65 -8.28 -66.88
CA VAL A 446 11.63 -9.04 -66.16
C VAL A 446 12.21 -10.34 -65.59
N ARG A 447 13.01 -11.08 -66.36
CA ARG A 447 13.67 -12.31 -65.89
C ARG A 447 14.61 -12.06 -64.71
N ILE A 448 15.41 -10.99 -64.76
CA ILE A 448 16.29 -10.59 -63.64
C ILE A 448 15.46 -10.30 -62.37
N ARG A 449 14.33 -9.58 -62.49
CA ARG A 449 13.43 -9.32 -61.36
C ARG A 449 12.79 -10.60 -60.81
N GLU A 450 12.42 -11.54 -61.67
CA GLU A 450 11.86 -12.83 -61.28
C GLU A 450 12.86 -13.64 -60.43
N ASP A 451 14.13 -13.71 -60.84
CA ASP A 451 15.16 -14.45 -60.11
C ASP A 451 15.53 -13.78 -58.77
N VAL A 452 15.52 -12.45 -58.70
CA VAL A 452 15.66 -11.71 -57.42
C VAL A 452 14.50 -12.04 -56.47
N LEU A 453 13.26 -12.09 -56.96
CA LEU A 453 12.09 -12.44 -56.15
C LEU A 453 12.14 -13.89 -55.66
N LYS A 454 12.55 -14.84 -56.52
CA LYS A 454 12.75 -16.26 -56.12
C LYS A 454 13.77 -16.38 -54.99
N LYS A 455 14.89 -15.66 -55.08
CA LYS A 455 15.93 -15.66 -54.03
C LYS A 455 15.40 -15.11 -52.71
N SER A 456 14.70 -13.98 -52.74
CA SER A 456 14.09 -13.38 -51.53
C SER A 456 13.02 -14.28 -50.89
N LEU A 457 12.23 -14.99 -51.71
CA LEU A 457 11.25 -15.97 -51.22
C LEU A 457 11.91 -17.15 -50.48
N LEU A 458 13.02 -17.67 -51.02
CA LEU A 458 13.80 -18.75 -50.40
C LEU A 458 14.42 -18.31 -49.06
N GLU A 459 14.97 -17.10 -49.00
CA GLU A 459 15.50 -16.50 -47.77
C GLU A 459 14.41 -16.35 -46.71
N SER A 460 13.21 -15.88 -47.10
CA SER A 460 12.06 -15.78 -46.18
C SER A 460 11.54 -17.14 -45.70
N GLN A 461 11.63 -18.21 -46.51
CA GLN A 461 11.26 -19.56 -46.08
C GLN A 461 12.25 -20.10 -45.02
N ASN A 462 13.55 -19.91 -45.23
CA ASN A 462 14.59 -20.34 -44.27
C ASN A 462 14.42 -19.65 -42.90
N GLU A 463 14.18 -18.33 -42.87
CA GLU A 463 13.92 -17.63 -41.60
C GLU A 463 12.63 -18.10 -40.91
N LYS A 464 11.57 -18.43 -41.66
CA LYS A 464 10.34 -19.02 -41.11
C LYS A 464 10.59 -20.37 -40.44
N GLU A 465 11.49 -21.19 -40.98
CA GLU A 465 11.87 -22.48 -40.39
C GLU A 465 12.71 -22.31 -39.11
N LYS A 466 13.68 -21.39 -39.11
CA LYS A 466 14.44 -21.02 -37.88
C LYS A 466 13.53 -20.53 -36.77
N LEU A 467 12.53 -19.71 -37.09
CA LEU A 467 11.55 -19.22 -36.12
C LEU A 467 10.68 -20.36 -35.57
N ARG A 468 10.23 -21.31 -36.41
CA ARG A 468 9.50 -22.51 -35.97
C ARG A 468 10.33 -23.37 -35.00
N ALA A 469 11.62 -23.58 -35.28
CA ALA A 469 12.52 -24.32 -34.41
C ALA A 469 12.64 -23.67 -33.01
N ARG A 470 12.79 -22.35 -32.95
CA ARG A 470 12.83 -21.57 -31.69
C ARG A 470 11.52 -21.65 -30.89
N VAL A 471 10.36 -21.61 -31.56
CA VAL A 471 9.06 -21.78 -30.89
C VAL A 471 8.96 -23.16 -30.23
N ALA A 472 9.31 -24.23 -30.95
CA ALA A 472 9.27 -25.60 -30.42
C ALA A 472 10.27 -25.84 -29.26
N GLU A 473 11.36 -25.05 -29.17
CA GLU A 473 12.29 -25.06 -28.04
C GLU A 473 11.72 -24.33 -26.81
N LEU A 474 11.12 -23.16 -27.01
CA LEU A 474 10.46 -22.39 -25.96
C LEU A 474 9.25 -23.15 -25.37
N GLU A 475 8.48 -23.85 -26.20
CA GLU A 475 7.36 -24.69 -25.76
C GLU A 475 7.82 -25.85 -24.86
N ARG A 476 8.90 -26.55 -25.23
CA ARG A 476 9.52 -27.59 -24.38
C ARG A 476 10.02 -27.01 -23.05
N SER A 477 10.70 -25.87 -23.09
CA SER A 477 11.21 -25.19 -21.88
C SER A 477 10.07 -24.74 -20.96
N LEU A 478 8.99 -24.19 -21.53
CA LEU A 478 7.79 -23.78 -20.77
C LEU A 478 7.07 -24.97 -20.13
N HIS A 479 6.99 -26.11 -20.83
CA HIS A 479 6.41 -27.33 -20.29
C HIS A 479 7.25 -27.88 -19.11
N GLN A 480 8.58 -27.91 -19.25
CA GLN A 480 9.50 -28.35 -18.19
C GLN A 480 9.50 -27.40 -16.98
N TYR A 481 9.36 -26.09 -17.21
CA TYR A 481 9.22 -25.11 -16.12
C TYR A 481 7.90 -25.30 -15.37
N ARG A 482 6.77 -25.47 -16.09
CA ARG A 482 5.46 -25.76 -15.49
C ARG A 482 5.47 -27.04 -14.64
N SER A 483 6.08 -28.13 -15.12
CA SER A 483 6.09 -29.39 -14.37
C SER A 483 6.95 -29.34 -13.10
N ARG A 484 8.06 -28.58 -13.12
CA ARG A 484 8.91 -28.40 -11.94
C ARG A 484 8.30 -27.45 -10.89
N ASN A 485 7.79 -26.29 -11.29
CA ASN A 485 7.41 -25.25 -10.32
C ASN A 485 6.04 -25.45 -9.65
N SER A 486 5.05 -26.09 -10.29
CA SER A 486 3.71 -26.17 -9.66
C SER A 486 3.53 -27.40 -8.78
N VAL A 487 3.76 -28.61 -9.27
CA VAL A 487 3.27 -29.82 -8.58
C VAL A 487 4.13 -30.19 -7.37
N ILE A 488 5.46 -30.08 -7.47
CA ILE A 488 6.38 -30.50 -6.39
C ILE A 488 6.36 -29.49 -5.24
N GLU A 489 6.43 -28.20 -5.54
CA GLU A 489 6.38 -27.13 -4.53
C GLU A 489 5.01 -27.06 -3.82
N LEU A 490 3.90 -27.24 -4.55
CA LEU A 490 2.57 -27.32 -3.93
C LEU A 490 2.41 -28.57 -3.07
N LYS A 491 2.95 -29.73 -3.48
CA LYS A 491 2.89 -30.95 -2.66
C LYS A 491 3.73 -30.83 -1.39
N ALA A 492 4.94 -30.26 -1.48
CA ALA A 492 5.79 -30.04 -0.32
C ALA A 492 5.20 -29.01 0.67
N SER A 493 4.58 -27.94 0.17
CA SER A 493 3.89 -26.96 1.02
C SER A 493 2.59 -27.50 1.62
N LEU A 494 1.85 -28.37 0.92
CA LEU A 494 0.67 -29.06 1.46
C LEU A 494 1.05 -29.93 2.67
N SER A 495 2.04 -30.81 2.55
CA SER A 495 2.48 -31.66 3.68
C SER A 495 2.95 -30.84 4.87
N ARG A 496 3.61 -29.70 4.64
CA ARG A 496 4.04 -28.79 5.72
C ARG A 496 2.87 -28.05 6.40
N ILE A 497 1.75 -27.84 5.69
CA ILE A 497 0.51 -27.35 6.29
C ILE A 497 -0.15 -28.43 7.16
N GLU A 498 -0.10 -29.69 6.74
CA GLU A 498 -0.62 -30.83 7.51
C GLU A 498 0.17 -31.04 8.81
N GLU A 499 1.51 -31.01 8.76
CA GLU A 499 2.38 -31.04 9.94
C GLU A 499 2.06 -29.91 10.94
N LEU A 500 1.95 -28.67 10.47
CA LEU A 500 1.63 -27.51 11.32
C LEU A 500 0.24 -27.62 11.95
N LYS A 501 -0.72 -28.25 11.25
CA LYS A 501 -2.07 -28.47 11.77
C LYS A 501 -2.08 -29.49 12.92
N GLU A 502 -1.24 -30.52 12.86
CA GLU A 502 -1.08 -31.49 13.94
C GLU A 502 -0.47 -30.84 15.20
N GLU A 503 0.57 -30.00 15.03
CA GLU A 503 1.19 -29.27 16.14
C GLU A 503 0.24 -28.24 16.79
N ILE A 504 -0.60 -27.57 16.01
CA ILE A 504 -1.67 -26.71 16.56
C ILE A 504 -2.62 -27.54 17.45
N GLY A 505 -3.05 -28.73 17.00
CA GLY A 505 -3.92 -29.61 17.79
C GLY A 505 -3.28 -30.05 19.13
N LYS A 506 -1.97 -30.32 19.14
CA LYS A 506 -1.22 -30.64 20.38
C LYS A 506 -1.19 -29.44 21.34
N LEU A 507 -0.97 -28.23 20.82
CA LEU A 507 -0.97 -27.00 21.62
C LEU A 507 -2.36 -26.65 22.16
N GLU A 508 -3.42 -26.86 21.37
CA GLU A 508 -4.80 -26.67 21.81
C GLU A 508 -5.18 -27.63 22.95
N ALA A 509 -4.78 -28.91 22.87
CA ALA A 509 -4.98 -29.88 23.95
C ALA A 509 -4.23 -29.48 25.23
N ALA A 510 -2.96 -29.05 25.11
CA ALA A 510 -2.17 -28.57 26.25
C ALA A 510 -2.74 -27.29 26.88
N LEU A 511 -3.35 -26.40 26.09
CA LEU A 511 -4.02 -25.20 26.58
C LEU A 511 -5.29 -25.53 27.37
N GLN A 512 -6.07 -26.54 26.96
CA GLN A 512 -7.24 -26.99 27.71
C GLN A 512 -6.86 -27.65 29.04
N ASP A 513 -5.81 -28.49 29.07
CA ASP A 513 -5.26 -29.04 30.32
C ASP A 513 -4.80 -27.94 31.28
N GLY A 514 -4.04 -26.97 30.75
CA GLY A 514 -3.63 -25.78 31.50
C GLY A 514 -4.81 -24.98 32.06
N LYS A 515 -5.90 -24.84 31.30
CA LYS A 515 -7.12 -24.16 31.74
C LYS A 515 -7.80 -24.88 32.91
N ILE A 516 -8.02 -26.19 32.79
CA ILE A 516 -8.63 -27.02 33.85
C ILE A 516 -7.80 -26.92 35.14
N ARG A 517 -6.47 -26.90 35.00
CA ARG A 517 -5.54 -26.77 36.14
C ARG A 517 -5.59 -25.38 36.79
N VAL A 518 -5.85 -24.31 36.05
CA VAL A 518 -6.09 -22.97 36.61
C VAL A 518 -7.41 -22.94 37.36
N GLU A 519 -8.51 -23.42 36.76
CA GLU A 519 -9.84 -23.49 37.40
C GLU A 519 -9.79 -24.27 38.74
N PHE A 520 -9.03 -25.37 38.80
CA PHE A 520 -8.78 -26.13 40.04
C PHE A 520 -7.98 -25.34 41.09
N LEU A 521 -6.96 -24.57 40.69
CA LEU A 521 -6.18 -23.74 41.61
C LEU A 521 -6.99 -22.54 42.13
N GLU A 522 -7.86 -21.96 41.32
CA GLU A 522 -8.78 -20.90 41.73
C GLU A 522 -9.77 -21.40 42.79
N ALA A 523 -10.38 -22.58 42.59
CA ALA A 523 -11.26 -23.21 43.57
C ALA A 523 -10.55 -23.47 44.92
N ASN A 524 -9.31 -23.96 44.90
CA ASN A 524 -8.52 -24.14 46.12
C ASN A 524 -8.19 -22.80 46.81
N ASN A 525 -7.88 -21.75 46.05
CA ASN A 525 -7.60 -20.42 46.59
C ASN A 525 -8.83 -19.76 47.24
N GLU A 526 -10.04 -19.98 46.72
CA GLU A 526 -11.27 -19.58 47.41
C GLU A 526 -11.45 -20.35 48.73
N HIS A 527 -11.23 -21.67 48.72
CA HIS A 527 -11.31 -22.47 49.94
C HIS A 527 -10.33 -22.00 51.04
N TYR A 528 -9.08 -21.68 50.68
CA TYR A 528 -8.13 -21.10 51.62
C TYR A 528 -8.54 -19.70 52.11
N ARG A 529 -9.16 -18.86 51.27
CA ARG A 529 -9.71 -17.56 51.69
C ARG A 529 -10.85 -17.72 52.69
N GLU A 530 -11.75 -18.68 52.52
CA GLU A 530 -12.79 -18.99 53.49
C GLU A 530 -12.20 -19.43 54.84
N GLN A 531 -11.22 -20.33 54.84
CA GLN A 531 -10.55 -20.78 56.07
C GLN A 531 -9.84 -19.62 56.80
N LEU A 532 -9.18 -18.73 56.05
CA LEU A 532 -8.54 -17.53 56.59
C LEU A 532 -9.58 -16.61 57.26
N PHE A 533 -10.71 -16.35 56.60
CA PHE A 533 -11.77 -15.50 57.12
C PHE A 533 -12.40 -16.07 58.40
N ARG A 534 -12.66 -17.38 58.46
CA ARG A 534 -13.13 -18.06 59.68
C ARG A 534 -12.12 -17.93 60.83
N SER A 535 -10.84 -18.05 60.53
CA SER A 535 -9.75 -17.92 61.53
C SER A 535 -9.63 -16.49 62.05
N GLN A 536 -9.78 -15.48 61.18
CA GLN A 536 -9.80 -14.07 61.54
C GLN A 536 -11.01 -13.71 62.42
N ASP A 537 -12.19 -14.27 62.14
CA ASP A 537 -13.37 -14.08 63.00
C ASP A 537 -13.17 -14.70 64.40
N GLN A 538 -12.60 -15.90 64.48
CA GLN A 538 -12.24 -16.52 65.76
C GLN A 538 -11.24 -15.69 66.57
N ILE A 539 -10.24 -15.08 65.93
CA ILE A 539 -9.28 -14.18 66.58
C ILE A 539 -10.03 -12.94 67.10
N ARG A 540 -10.83 -12.26 66.26
CA ARG A 540 -11.63 -11.09 66.66
C ARG A 540 -12.55 -11.37 67.84
N ASN A 541 -13.22 -12.53 67.87
CA ASN A 541 -14.08 -12.93 68.99
C ASN A 541 -13.28 -13.16 70.28
N ARG A 542 -12.07 -13.71 70.18
CA ARG A 542 -11.16 -13.86 71.34
C ARG A 542 -10.63 -12.51 71.83
N ASP A 543 -10.25 -11.61 70.91
CA ASP A 543 -9.78 -10.28 71.24
C ASP A 543 -10.87 -9.45 71.93
N TYR A 544 -12.13 -9.58 71.50
CA TYR A 544 -13.30 -8.99 72.17
C TYR A 544 -13.43 -9.50 73.62
N VAL A 545 -13.47 -10.82 73.82
CA VAL A 545 -13.60 -11.43 75.16
C VAL A 545 -12.41 -11.08 76.06
N MET A 546 -11.20 -11.02 75.51
CA MET A 546 -10.00 -10.62 76.24
C MET A 546 -10.05 -9.13 76.62
N GLY A 547 -10.54 -8.27 75.73
CA GLY A 547 -10.78 -6.85 76.01
C GLY A 547 -11.82 -6.63 77.12
N GLU A 548 -12.90 -7.39 77.12
CA GLU A 548 -13.93 -7.37 78.17
C GLU A 548 -13.37 -7.85 79.52
N ALA A 549 -12.59 -8.94 79.53
CA ALA A 549 -11.92 -9.42 80.74
C ALA A 549 -10.91 -8.39 81.30
N VAL A 550 -10.15 -7.71 80.44
CA VAL A 550 -9.25 -6.62 80.86
C VAL A 550 -10.04 -5.43 81.43
N ALA A 551 -11.19 -5.09 80.87
CA ALA A 551 -12.06 -4.04 81.41
C ALA A 551 -12.58 -4.41 82.82
N GLN A 552 -13.05 -5.64 83.03
CA GLN A 552 -13.49 -6.14 84.34
C GLN A 552 -12.35 -6.15 85.37
N VAL A 553 -11.13 -6.57 84.98
CA VAL A 553 -9.94 -6.54 85.86
C VAL A 553 -9.61 -5.10 86.27
N ARG A 554 -9.73 -4.13 85.36
CA ARG A 554 -9.52 -2.70 85.68
C ARG A 554 -10.56 -2.19 86.67
N GLU A 555 -11.84 -2.49 86.44
CA GLU A 555 -12.92 -2.11 87.37
C GLU A 555 -12.68 -2.66 88.78
N VAL A 556 -12.28 -3.94 88.92
CA VAL A 556 -11.94 -4.53 90.22
C VAL A 556 -10.72 -3.84 90.85
N ALA A 557 -9.71 -3.46 90.06
CA ALA A 557 -8.55 -2.73 90.56
C ALA A 557 -8.90 -1.33 91.07
N ASP A 558 -9.80 -0.60 90.38
CA ASP A 558 -10.29 0.72 90.80
C ASP A 558 -11.14 0.64 92.10
N HIS A 559 -11.96 -0.40 92.24
CA HIS A 559 -12.68 -0.69 93.49
C HIS A 559 -11.71 -1.00 94.64
N LEU A 560 -10.68 -1.83 94.41
CA LEU A 560 -9.64 -2.13 95.41
C LEU A 560 -8.82 -0.88 95.78
N GLN A 561 -8.55 0.01 94.82
CA GLN A 561 -7.88 1.28 95.05
C GLN A 561 -8.74 2.21 95.95
N THR A 562 -10.05 2.24 95.73
CA THR A 562 -11.01 2.99 96.55
C THR A 562 -11.08 2.44 97.98
N LEU A 563 -11.19 1.12 98.12
CA LEU A 563 -11.18 0.43 99.42
C LEU A 563 -9.86 0.64 100.17
N ALA A 564 -8.72 0.69 99.48
CA ALA A 564 -7.42 0.96 100.11
C ALA A 564 -7.34 2.39 100.68
N VAL A 565 -7.92 3.39 100.02
CA VAL A 565 -8.00 4.77 100.55
C VAL A 565 -8.90 4.82 101.79
N GLN A 566 -10.07 4.16 101.77
CA GLN A 566 -10.94 4.04 102.94
C GLN A 566 -10.24 3.29 104.10
N ALA A 567 -9.47 2.26 103.78
CA ALA A 567 -8.70 1.48 104.74
C ALA A 567 -7.59 2.31 105.42
N ASP A 568 -6.87 3.17 104.68
CA ASP A 568 -5.88 4.07 105.26
C ASP A 568 -6.52 5.07 106.25
N VAL A 569 -7.69 5.64 105.90
CA VAL A 569 -8.46 6.53 106.80
C VAL A 569 -8.91 5.82 108.07
N LEU A 570 -9.39 4.58 107.97
CA LEU A 570 -9.82 3.80 109.14
C LEU A 570 -8.64 3.29 109.98
N SER A 571 -7.51 2.95 109.38
CA SER A 571 -6.32 2.49 110.11
C SER A 571 -5.76 3.60 111.01
N LEU A 572 -5.69 4.84 110.51
CA LEU A 572 -5.30 6.02 111.29
C LEU A 572 -6.22 6.29 112.49
N LYS A 573 -7.49 5.87 112.42
CA LYS A 573 -8.49 6.10 113.47
C LYS A 573 -8.45 5.06 114.59
N TYR A 574 -8.05 3.82 114.31
CA TYR A 574 -8.20 2.68 115.24
C TYR A 574 -6.88 2.06 115.75
N GLU A 575 -5.71 2.55 115.33
CA GLU A 575 -4.41 2.00 115.78
C GLU A 575 -4.11 2.21 117.28
N SER A 576 -4.84 3.07 117.99
CA SER A 576 -4.55 3.49 119.37
C SER A 576 -5.51 3.02 120.47
N GLU A 577 -6.64 2.34 120.16
CA GLU A 577 -7.74 2.21 121.14
C GLU A 577 -8.04 0.82 121.74
N SER A 578 -7.65 -0.32 121.12
CA SER A 578 -7.77 -1.66 121.76
C SER A 578 -7.06 -2.80 121.00
N ASP A 579 -7.02 -3.99 121.60
CA ASP A 579 -6.60 -5.24 120.91
C ASP A 579 -7.46 -5.58 119.67
N ARG A 580 -8.75 -5.22 119.68
CA ARG A 580 -9.59 -5.32 118.47
C ARG A 580 -9.17 -4.32 117.40
N GLY A 581 -8.76 -3.11 117.79
CA GLY A 581 -8.20 -2.10 116.89
C GLY A 581 -6.93 -2.57 116.17
N ARG A 582 -6.02 -3.24 116.89
CA ARG A 582 -4.80 -3.84 116.31
C ARG A 582 -5.11 -4.92 115.27
N ASN A 583 -6.09 -5.79 115.53
CA ASN A 583 -6.55 -6.79 114.56
C ASN A 583 -7.22 -6.16 113.31
N LEU A 584 -7.99 -5.08 113.50
CA LEU A 584 -8.58 -4.33 112.39
C LEU A 584 -7.48 -3.69 111.51
N ALA A 585 -6.52 -2.99 112.11
CA ALA A 585 -5.39 -2.40 111.39
C ALA A 585 -4.58 -3.45 110.59
N TRP A 586 -4.41 -4.67 111.11
CA TRP A 586 -3.78 -5.77 110.38
C TRP A 586 -4.57 -6.21 109.13
N LEU A 587 -5.90 -6.28 109.20
CA LEU A 587 -6.74 -6.57 108.04
C LEU A 587 -6.66 -5.45 106.99
N LEU A 588 -6.68 -4.19 107.41
CA LEU A 588 -6.57 -3.03 106.52
C LEU A 588 -5.22 -3.00 105.79
N ARG A 589 -4.12 -3.35 106.47
CA ARG A 589 -2.80 -3.56 105.85
C ARG A 589 -2.80 -4.69 104.81
N LYS A 590 -3.59 -5.76 104.99
CA LYS A 590 -3.76 -6.81 103.96
C LYS A 590 -4.52 -6.33 102.73
N VAL A 591 -5.57 -5.52 102.90
CA VAL A 591 -6.28 -4.87 101.77
C VAL A 591 -5.31 -3.99 100.97
N LYS A 592 -4.45 -3.22 101.65
CA LYS A 592 -3.40 -2.41 101.00
C LYS A 592 -2.38 -3.25 100.23
N ALA A 593 -1.94 -4.38 100.78
CA ALA A 593 -1.04 -5.30 100.09
C ALA A 593 -1.68 -5.94 98.83
N LEU A 594 -2.98 -6.24 98.87
CA LEU A 594 -3.74 -6.71 97.71
C LEU A 594 -3.87 -5.62 96.64
N CYS A 595 -4.13 -4.37 97.02
CA CYS A 595 -4.18 -3.22 96.11
C CYS A 595 -2.84 -2.98 95.39
N ILE A 596 -1.70 -3.07 96.10
CA ILE A 596 -0.36 -2.95 95.48
C ILE A 596 -0.12 -4.07 94.45
N ARG A 597 -0.58 -5.30 94.73
CA ARG A 597 -0.52 -6.41 93.77
C ARG A 597 -1.48 -6.24 92.59
N ALA A 598 -2.64 -5.61 92.79
CA ALA A 598 -3.57 -5.31 91.69
C ALA A 598 -2.96 -4.32 90.68
N LYS A 599 -2.19 -3.32 91.16
CA LYS A 599 -1.52 -2.33 90.29
C LYS A 599 -0.52 -2.92 89.29
N SER A 600 0.07 -4.09 89.56
CA SER A 600 0.98 -4.73 88.59
C SER A 600 0.25 -5.44 87.43
N TYR A 601 -1.09 -5.39 87.40
CA TYR A 601 -1.93 -5.96 86.34
C TYR A 601 -2.75 -4.89 85.57
N MET A 602 -2.48 -3.60 85.79
CA MET A 602 -3.04 -2.47 85.03
C MET A 602 -2.04 -1.92 84.01
#